data_AF-A0A8J2MC30-F1
#
_entry.id   AF-A0A8J2MC30-F1
#
_cell.length_a   1.000
_cell.length_b   1.000
_cell.length_c   1.000
_cell.angle_alpha   90.00
_cell.angle_beta   90.00
_cell.angle_gamma   90.00
#
_symmetry.space_group_name_H-M   'P 1'
#
loop_
_entity.id
_entity.type
_entity.pdbx_description
1 polymer ?
#
loop_
_entity_poly.entity_id
_entity_poly.type
_entity_poly.pdbx_seq_one_letter_code
_entity_poly.pdbx_strand_id
1 'polypeptide(L)'
;MKILLPIVFLYCLIFNLTFTNASVQESLKLLAAQDFSKDYNDTKEYNEVTSNLLQEDLDQWKPPEEFRSEFTYYWSGVDEDCRPIWVGQMGRWNVRRVVERGEKSRENFRKYIEQMVYNIGKSVKLNKNTTSCSNPEEEVTGIIDLEGFNYFQLSSVSTVDFILSLFKEFVPVIIKHVYGAYVVNATYVVEALVRLIRPILGSLMERLFYFDHSSKRPSRNKVTANLVEFNRTEVNSNFLQNDLDNWKAPEELRRSFIYYWSGIDEDCRPIWIGQLGQWNVQKVIDEGLESKKTLRKYIDQMVHNVMKTLKSNYSGCENVNEEITGIIDLEGFNWHQMSSAQTIVFILSTFKEFIPVVFKHVESVFVVNTNYMAKALLNLIRPLLGSFMERVEIFGTHKQHWLPHLLKRFPRNELPEWYGGDKNFAPIQVFG
;
A
#
# COMPACT_ATOMS: atom_id res chain seq x y z
N MET A 1 5.43 30.05 -2.01
CA MET A 1 5.05 29.44 -3.30
C MET A 1 5.87 28.21 -3.73
N LYS A 2 7.11 28.01 -3.24
CA LYS A 2 7.97 26.85 -3.59
C LYS A 2 7.62 25.51 -2.91
N ILE A 3 6.63 25.49 -1.98
CA ILE A 3 6.18 24.29 -1.25
C ILE A 3 4.92 23.66 -1.90
N LEU A 4 4.16 24.40 -2.71
CA LEU A 4 2.94 23.87 -3.34
C LEU A 4 3.22 22.99 -4.57
N LEU A 5 4.30 23.25 -5.31
CA LEU A 5 4.59 22.55 -6.56
C LEU A 5 4.94 21.05 -6.39
N PRO A 6 5.73 20.64 -5.38
CA PRO A 6 6.05 19.22 -5.15
C PRO A 6 4.85 18.44 -4.59
N ILE A 7 3.97 19.11 -3.83
CA ILE A 7 2.74 18.51 -3.29
C ILE A 7 1.75 18.21 -4.43
N VAL A 8 1.64 19.12 -5.41
CA VAL A 8 0.84 18.90 -6.63
C VAL A 8 1.46 17.81 -7.51
N PHE A 9 2.78 17.67 -7.52
CA PHE A 9 3.48 16.62 -8.28
C PHE A 9 3.24 15.21 -7.71
N LEU A 10 3.30 15.05 -6.38
CA LEU A 10 2.95 13.81 -5.68
C LEU A 10 1.44 13.50 -5.81
N TYR A 11 0.60 14.54 -5.87
CA TYR A 11 -0.84 14.46 -6.11
C TYR A 11 -1.17 13.96 -7.53
N CYS A 12 -0.42 14.35 -8.55
CA CYS A 12 -0.59 13.88 -9.93
C CYS A 12 -0.03 12.46 -10.16
N LEU A 13 1.02 12.06 -9.44
CA LEU A 13 1.62 10.73 -9.57
C LEU A 13 0.78 9.62 -8.91
N ILE A 14 0.05 9.96 -7.84
CA ILE A 14 -0.79 9.00 -7.09
C ILE A 14 -2.22 8.92 -7.68
N PHE A 15 -2.70 10.00 -8.33
CA PHE A 15 -4.06 10.08 -8.84
C PHE A 15 -4.06 10.38 -10.34
N ASN A 16 -4.27 9.37 -11.17
CA ASN A 16 -4.70 9.51 -12.57
C ASN A 16 -6.06 10.24 -12.61
N LEU A 17 -6.06 11.56 -12.44
CA LEU A 17 -7.22 12.43 -12.54
C LEU A 17 -7.06 13.35 -13.75
N THR A 18 -7.96 13.18 -14.71
CA THR A 18 -8.22 14.11 -15.80
C THR A 18 -8.81 15.41 -15.24
N PHE A 19 -7.97 16.45 -15.11
CA PHE A 19 -8.44 17.84 -15.05
C PHE A 19 -7.76 18.68 -16.12
N THR A 20 -8.59 19.50 -16.78
CA THR A 20 -8.39 20.29 -17.99
C THR A 20 -7.49 21.52 -17.80
N ASN A 21 -6.29 21.35 -17.25
CA ASN A 21 -5.33 22.44 -17.19
C ASN A 21 -4.47 22.43 -18.47
N ALA A 22 -4.76 23.33 -19.42
CA ALA A 22 -4.14 23.34 -20.75
C ALA A 22 -2.60 23.37 -20.71
N SER A 23 -2.02 24.08 -19.74
CA SER A 23 -0.57 24.14 -19.52
C SER A 23 0.03 22.79 -19.05
N VAL A 24 -0.70 22.01 -18.26
CA VAL A 24 -0.24 20.70 -17.75
C VAL A 24 -0.46 19.61 -18.80
N GLN A 25 -1.56 19.69 -19.56
CA GLN A 25 -1.80 18.85 -20.74
C GLN A 25 -0.71 19.05 -21.81
N GLU A 26 -0.21 20.26 -21.98
CA GLU A 26 0.86 20.56 -22.94
C GLU A 26 2.22 20.03 -22.47
N SER A 27 2.56 20.14 -21.17
CA SER A 27 3.75 19.49 -20.59
C SER A 27 3.68 17.96 -20.59
N LEU A 28 2.50 17.37 -20.37
CA LEU A 28 2.29 15.92 -20.44
C LEU A 28 2.25 15.40 -21.87
N LYS A 29 1.72 16.18 -22.83
CA LYS A 29 1.85 15.89 -24.27
C LYS A 29 3.31 16.00 -24.71
N LEU A 30 4.09 16.95 -24.18
CA LEU A 30 5.53 17.03 -24.42
C LEU A 30 6.30 15.84 -23.83
N LEU A 31 5.95 15.38 -22.61
CA LEU A 31 6.58 14.21 -21.96
C LEU A 31 6.14 12.86 -22.56
N ALA A 32 4.90 12.74 -23.05
CA ALA A 32 4.36 11.53 -23.68
C ALA A 32 4.64 11.47 -25.19
N ALA A 33 4.81 12.63 -25.86
CA ALA A 33 5.28 12.72 -27.25
C ALA A 33 6.81 12.81 -27.36
N GLN A 34 7.52 12.88 -26.23
CA GLN A 34 8.94 12.59 -26.19
C GLN A 34 9.12 11.11 -26.52
N ASP A 35 9.51 10.86 -27.77
CA ASP A 35 9.91 9.55 -28.24
C ASP A 35 11.15 9.11 -27.44
N PHE A 36 10.94 8.35 -26.37
CA PHE A 36 12.00 7.88 -25.47
C PHE A 36 13.04 7.00 -26.18
N SER A 37 12.74 6.55 -27.40
CA SER A 37 13.72 5.87 -28.27
C SER A 37 14.76 6.83 -28.86
N LYS A 38 14.45 8.13 -28.95
CA LYS A 38 15.31 9.18 -29.52
C LYS A 38 16.35 9.68 -28.52
N ASP A 39 15.95 9.97 -27.28
CA ASP A 39 16.89 10.30 -26.18
C ASP A 39 17.84 9.12 -25.86
N TYR A 40 17.37 7.88 -26.04
CA TYR A 40 18.17 6.66 -25.88
C TYR A 40 19.37 6.58 -26.86
N ASN A 41 19.23 7.13 -28.07
CA ASN A 41 20.30 7.15 -29.07
C ASN A 41 21.33 8.25 -28.79
N ASP A 42 20.91 9.43 -28.32
CA ASP A 42 21.82 10.53 -27.92
C ASP A 42 22.63 10.16 -26.66
N THR A 43 22.09 9.32 -25.78
CA THR A 43 22.83 8.76 -24.64
C THR A 43 23.88 7.72 -25.07
N LYS A 44 23.75 7.10 -26.25
CA LYS A 44 24.64 6.02 -26.70
C LYS A 44 26.02 6.56 -27.10
N GLU A 45 26.08 7.72 -27.74
CA GLU A 45 27.31 8.39 -28.17
C GLU A 45 28.02 9.10 -26.98
N TYR A 46 27.27 9.63 -26.02
CA TYR A 46 27.80 10.14 -24.75
C TYR A 46 28.40 9.02 -23.86
N ASN A 47 27.91 7.78 -23.98
CA ASN A 47 28.38 6.68 -23.14
C ASN A 47 29.73 6.08 -23.56
N GLU A 48 30.14 6.12 -24.83
CA GLU A 48 31.39 5.47 -25.25
C GLU A 48 32.65 6.26 -24.87
N VAL A 49 32.69 7.58 -25.10
CA VAL A 49 33.87 8.41 -24.78
C VAL A 49 33.96 8.70 -23.27
N THR A 50 32.83 8.88 -22.59
CA THR A 50 32.79 9.12 -21.14
C THR A 50 33.02 7.82 -20.36
N SER A 51 32.77 6.64 -20.94
CA SER A 51 32.98 5.35 -20.23
C SER A 51 34.44 5.10 -19.83
N ASN A 52 35.43 5.50 -20.63
CA ASN A 52 36.84 5.23 -20.31
C ASN A 52 37.38 6.18 -19.25
N LEU A 53 37.02 7.47 -19.29
CA LEU A 53 37.42 8.46 -18.28
C LEU A 53 36.67 8.26 -16.95
N LEU A 54 35.36 7.95 -17.00
CA LEU A 54 34.60 7.60 -15.79
C LEU A 54 35.06 6.27 -15.19
N GLN A 55 35.59 5.35 -16.00
CA GLN A 55 36.13 4.09 -15.49
C GLN A 55 37.37 4.29 -14.61
N GLU A 56 38.34 5.08 -15.07
CA GLU A 56 39.55 5.34 -14.29
C GLU A 56 39.22 6.10 -12.99
N ASP A 57 38.29 7.05 -13.06
CA ASP A 57 37.82 7.81 -11.89
C ASP A 57 37.09 6.90 -10.87
N LEU A 58 36.22 6.00 -11.35
CA LEU A 58 35.47 5.07 -10.48
C LEU A 58 36.36 3.96 -9.88
N ASP A 59 37.39 3.52 -10.59
CA ASP A 59 38.36 2.54 -10.05
C ASP A 59 39.25 3.16 -8.96
N GLN A 60 39.53 4.46 -9.03
CA GLN A 60 40.32 5.18 -8.03
C GLN A 60 39.48 5.73 -6.86
N TRP A 61 38.19 5.98 -7.09
CA TRP A 61 37.31 6.54 -6.07
C TRP A 61 37.05 5.54 -4.94
N LYS A 62 37.32 5.96 -3.70
CA LYS A 62 37.03 5.18 -2.50
C LYS A 62 35.79 5.73 -1.82
N PRO A 63 34.70 4.95 -1.68
CA PRO A 63 33.53 5.42 -0.98
C PRO A 63 33.86 5.72 0.48
N PRO A 64 33.24 6.75 1.08
CA PRO A 64 33.30 6.97 2.52
C PRO A 64 32.99 5.67 3.29
N GLU A 65 33.72 5.44 4.39
CA GLU A 65 33.66 4.17 5.14
C GLU A 65 32.24 3.86 5.63
N GLU A 66 31.50 4.89 6.02
CA GLU A 66 30.09 4.81 6.38
C GLU A 66 29.23 4.16 5.28
N PHE A 67 29.45 4.50 4.01
CA PHE A 67 28.68 3.91 2.91
C PHE A 67 28.97 2.42 2.75
N ARG A 68 30.24 1.99 2.93
CA ARG A 68 30.60 0.57 2.83
C ARG A 68 29.96 -0.27 3.95
N SER A 69 29.86 0.31 5.15
CA SER A 69 29.24 -0.36 6.29
C SER A 69 27.71 -0.38 6.24
N GLU A 70 27.10 0.66 5.68
CA GLU A 70 25.65 0.87 5.72
C GLU A 70 24.93 0.38 4.47
N PHE A 71 25.62 0.33 3.32
CA PHE A 71 25.06 -0.05 2.02
C PHE A 71 25.74 -1.29 1.44
N THR A 72 25.84 -2.33 2.26
CA THR A 72 26.56 -3.56 1.95
C THR A 72 25.99 -4.28 0.73
N TYR A 73 26.90 -4.73 -0.13
CA TYR A 73 26.66 -5.71 -1.18
C TYR A 73 27.92 -6.58 -1.35
N TYR A 74 27.76 -7.77 -1.92
CA TYR A 74 28.89 -8.67 -2.18
C TYR A 74 28.60 -9.62 -3.35
N TRP A 75 29.65 -10.29 -3.83
CA TRP A 75 29.58 -11.32 -4.86
C TRP A 75 29.55 -12.71 -4.21
N SER A 76 28.72 -13.61 -4.72
CA SER A 76 28.50 -14.94 -4.12
C SER A 76 28.55 -16.06 -5.16
N GLY A 77 29.73 -16.33 -5.71
CA GLY A 77 29.93 -17.42 -6.66
C GLY A 77 29.17 -17.19 -7.98
N VAL A 78 28.73 -18.29 -8.59
CA VAL A 78 27.96 -18.29 -9.85
C VAL A 78 26.70 -19.15 -9.72
N ASP A 79 25.68 -18.86 -10.52
CA ASP A 79 24.46 -19.67 -10.61
C ASP A 79 24.65 -20.92 -11.49
N GLU A 80 23.57 -21.70 -11.70
CA GLU A 80 23.59 -22.94 -12.49
C GLU A 80 23.98 -22.72 -13.97
N ASP A 81 23.75 -21.51 -14.49
CA ASP A 81 24.13 -21.10 -15.84
C ASP A 81 25.45 -20.31 -15.84
N CYS A 82 26.23 -20.41 -14.76
CA CYS A 82 27.53 -19.75 -14.61
C CYS A 82 27.49 -18.21 -14.62
N ARG A 83 26.34 -17.57 -14.29
CA ARG A 83 26.26 -16.12 -14.11
C ARG A 83 26.78 -15.73 -12.72
N PRO A 84 27.59 -14.68 -12.57
CA PRO A 84 27.97 -14.17 -11.26
C PRO A 84 26.73 -13.82 -10.43
N ILE A 85 26.76 -14.12 -9.14
CA ILE A 85 25.67 -13.75 -8.22
C ILE A 85 26.06 -12.49 -7.46
N TRP A 86 25.27 -11.43 -7.62
CA TRP A 86 25.36 -10.19 -6.84
C TRP A 86 24.32 -10.22 -5.72
N VAL A 87 24.71 -9.92 -4.49
CA VAL A 87 23.80 -9.86 -3.33
C VAL A 87 23.83 -8.47 -2.72
N GLY A 88 22.70 -7.77 -2.70
CA GLY A 88 22.53 -6.47 -2.07
C GLY A 88 21.60 -6.55 -0.86
N GLN A 89 22.09 -6.11 0.32
CA GLN A 89 21.31 -6.12 1.57
C GLN A 89 20.48 -4.85 1.73
N MET A 90 19.65 -4.54 0.72
CA MET A 90 18.88 -3.30 0.64
C MET A 90 17.95 -3.07 1.84
N GLY A 91 17.53 -4.12 2.53
CA GLY A 91 16.72 -4.00 3.74
C GLY A 91 17.39 -3.24 4.87
N ARG A 92 18.73 -3.25 4.91
CA ARG A 92 19.52 -2.57 5.94
C ARG A 92 19.95 -1.16 5.53
N TRP A 93 19.73 -0.77 4.28
CA TRP A 93 20.19 0.50 3.73
C TRP A 93 19.39 1.68 4.29
N ASN A 94 20.05 2.66 4.92
CA ASN A 94 19.36 3.84 5.43
C ASN A 94 19.44 5.02 4.45
N VAL A 95 18.75 4.90 3.31
CA VAL A 95 18.72 5.96 2.29
C VAL A 95 18.16 7.27 2.84
N ARG A 96 17.26 7.20 3.84
CA ARG A 96 16.74 8.37 4.53
C ARG A 96 17.85 9.18 5.20
N ARG A 97 18.79 8.53 5.89
CA ARG A 97 19.93 9.19 6.52
C ARG A 97 20.81 9.92 5.50
N VAL A 98 20.98 9.37 4.30
CA VAL A 98 21.68 10.04 3.19
C VAL A 98 20.98 11.34 2.82
N VAL A 99 19.65 11.29 2.70
CA VAL A 99 18.82 12.43 2.30
C VAL A 99 18.81 13.51 3.38
N GLU A 100 18.77 13.12 4.66
CA GLU A 100 18.77 14.03 5.82
C GLU A 100 20.14 14.71 6.03
N ARG A 101 21.24 14.07 5.63
CA ARG A 101 22.59 14.66 5.66
C ARG A 101 22.83 15.70 4.56
N GLY A 102 21.88 15.87 3.64
CA GLY A 102 21.90 16.91 2.62
C GLY A 102 22.62 16.52 1.32
N GLU A 103 22.81 17.52 0.45
CA GLU A 103 23.14 17.30 -0.96
C GLU A 103 24.47 16.58 -1.20
N LYS A 104 25.51 16.92 -0.43
CA LYS A 104 26.81 16.25 -0.55
C LYS A 104 26.72 14.75 -0.25
N SER A 105 25.87 14.35 0.69
CA SER A 105 25.67 12.93 1.02
C SER A 105 24.92 12.22 -0.11
N ARG A 106 23.91 12.86 -0.72
CA ARG A 106 23.19 12.34 -1.88
C ARG A 106 24.12 12.12 -3.08
N GLU A 107 24.99 13.08 -3.37
CA GLU A 107 25.97 12.97 -4.44
C GLU A 107 26.96 11.82 -4.21
N ASN A 108 27.50 11.70 -2.99
CA ASN A 108 28.37 10.57 -2.64
C ASN A 108 27.65 9.23 -2.76
N PHE A 109 26.37 9.17 -2.40
CA PHE A 109 25.58 7.96 -2.55
C PHE A 109 25.28 7.62 -4.00
N ARG A 110 25.01 8.63 -4.85
CA ARG A 110 24.87 8.45 -6.30
C ARG A 110 26.14 7.84 -6.90
N LYS A 111 27.32 8.41 -6.59
CA LYS A 111 28.62 7.85 -6.98
C LYS A 111 28.87 6.44 -6.45
N TYR A 112 28.38 6.14 -5.25
CA TYR A 112 28.44 4.79 -4.70
C TYR A 112 27.62 3.79 -5.52
N ILE A 113 26.40 4.17 -5.92
CA ILE A 113 25.55 3.34 -6.79
C ILE A 113 26.17 3.21 -8.20
N GLU A 114 26.75 4.28 -8.75
CA GLU A 114 27.51 4.23 -10.01
C GLU A 114 28.64 3.21 -9.94
N GLN A 115 29.46 3.27 -8.89
CA GLN A 115 30.56 2.32 -8.67
C GLN A 115 30.04 0.88 -8.52
N MET A 116 28.90 0.69 -7.85
CA MET A 116 28.27 -0.63 -7.74
C MET A 116 27.82 -1.16 -9.10
N VAL A 117 27.13 -0.36 -9.92
CA VAL A 117 26.69 -0.73 -11.28
C VAL A 117 27.90 -1.01 -12.18
N TYR A 118 28.95 -0.21 -12.06
CA TYR A 118 30.21 -0.44 -12.76
C TYR A 118 30.84 -1.78 -12.37
N ASN A 119 30.91 -2.09 -11.07
CA ASN A 119 31.41 -3.36 -10.57
C ASN A 119 30.60 -4.57 -11.06
N ILE A 120 29.28 -4.39 -11.28
CA ILE A 120 28.42 -5.41 -11.90
C ILE A 120 28.86 -5.68 -13.33
N GLY A 121 29.10 -4.65 -14.14
CA GLY A 121 29.62 -4.83 -15.50
C GLY A 121 31.03 -5.45 -15.53
N LYS A 122 31.89 -5.11 -14.56
CA LYS A 122 33.27 -5.64 -14.46
C LYS A 122 33.29 -7.11 -14.07
N SER A 123 32.42 -7.55 -13.16
CA SER A 123 32.37 -8.94 -12.72
C SER A 123 31.99 -9.89 -13.85
N VAL A 124 31.06 -9.48 -14.73
CA VAL A 124 30.71 -10.21 -15.95
C VAL A 124 31.93 -10.46 -16.83
N LYS A 125 32.75 -9.42 -17.06
CA LYS A 125 33.96 -9.54 -17.89
C LYS A 125 35.03 -10.44 -17.25
N LEU A 126 35.22 -10.33 -15.93
CA LEU A 126 36.20 -11.14 -15.21
C LEU A 126 35.80 -12.62 -15.15
N ASN A 127 34.50 -12.90 -14.99
CA ASN A 127 33.98 -14.26 -14.93
C ASN A 127 34.35 -15.10 -16.16
N LYS A 128 34.46 -14.46 -17.33
CA LYS A 128 34.90 -15.09 -18.57
C LYS A 128 36.31 -15.67 -18.52
N ASN A 129 37.18 -15.10 -17.69
CA ASN A 129 38.59 -15.45 -17.63
C ASN A 129 38.93 -16.39 -16.47
N THR A 130 38.07 -16.45 -15.45
CA THR A 130 38.40 -17.09 -14.17
C THR A 130 37.61 -18.36 -13.87
N THR A 131 36.47 -18.59 -14.53
CA THR A 131 35.63 -19.75 -14.20
C THR A 131 35.94 -20.95 -15.07
N SER A 132 35.83 -22.15 -14.48
CA SER A 132 35.90 -23.43 -15.21
C SER A 132 34.65 -23.70 -16.05
N CYS A 133 33.77 -22.71 -16.21
CA CYS A 133 32.53 -22.82 -16.96
C CYS A 133 32.84 -22.80 -18.45
N SER A 134 32.27 -23.75 -19.19
CA SER A 134 32.50 -23.88 -20.63
C SER A 134 31.93 -22.71 -21.43
N ASN A 135 30.87 -22.07 -20.95
CA ASN A 135 30.21 -20.92 -21.59
C ASN A 135 29.74 -19.91 -20.53
N PRO A 136 30.60 -18.95 -20.11
CA PRO A 136 30.21 -17.91 -19.17
C PRO A 136 29.26 -16.90 -19.84
N GLU A 137 28.06 -16.78 -19.28
CA GLU A 137 27.03 -15.82 -19.71
C GLU A 137 27.43 -14.36 -19.43
N GLU A 138 26.89 -13.43 -20.23
CA GLU A 138 27.18 -11.98 -20.12
C GLU A 138 26.27 -11.22 -19.13
N GLU A 139 25.57 -11.95 -18.28
CA GLU A 139 24.59 -11.40 -17.35
C GLU A 139 24.89 -11.84 -15.91
N VAL A 140 24.33 -11.09 -14.96
CA VAL A 140 24.43 -11.30 -13.51
C VAL A 140 23.06 -11.72 -12.98
N THR A 141 23.08 -12.61 -12.00
CA THR A 141 21.91 -12.94 -11.18
C THR A 141 21.96 -12.10 -9.91
N GLY A 142 20.99 -11.21 -9.73
CA GLY A 142 20.91 -10.33 -8.55
C GLY A 142 20.03 -10.93 -7.46
N ILE A 143 20.45 -10.84 -6.20
CA ILE A 143 19.63 -11.13 -5.02
C ILE A 143 19.49 -9.82 -4.24
N ILE A 144 18.25 -9.37 -4.08
CA ILE A 144 17.90 -8.17 -3.33
C ILE A 144 17.28 -8.66 -2.02
N ASP A 145 18.07 -8.60 -0.95
CA ASP A 145 17.64 -8.96 0.39
C ASP A 145 17.03 -7.75 1.09
N LEU A 146 15.74 -7.85 1.41
CA LEU A 146 14.97 -6.82 2.08
C LEU A 146 14.75 -7.13 3.57
N GLU A 147 15.54 -8.03 4.15
CA GLU A 147 15.56 -8.23 5.60
C GLU A 147 15.91 -6.92 6.33
N GLY A 148 15.03 -6.52 7.26
CA GLY A 148 15.14 -5.25 7.98
C GLY A 148 14.54 -4.06 7.24
N PHE A 149 14.09 -4.24 5.99
CA PHE A 149 13.43 -3.18 5.23
C PHE A 149 12.12 -2.80 5.94
N ASN A 150 12.05 -1.57 6.39
CA ASN A 150 10.93 -1.08 7.16
C ASN A 150 10.45 0.27 6.62
N TYR A 151 9.23 0.63 7.00
CA TYR A 151 8.60 1.84 6.50
C TYR A 151 9.39 3.12 6.84
N PHE A 152 10.13 3.15 7.96
CA PHE A 152 10.86 4.34 8.36
C PHE A 152 11.86 4.80 7.28
N GLN A 153 12.43 3.86 6.52
CA GLN A 153 13.31 4.15 5.39
C GLN A 153 12.61 4.89 4.24
N LEU A 154 11.29 4.73 4.08
CA LEU A 154 10.48 5.36 3.01
C LEU A 154 9.55 6.48 3.49
N SER A 155 9.54 6.76 4.79
CA SER A 155 8.61 7.70 5.42
C SER A 155 8.77 9.18 5.03
N SER A 156 9.87 9.53 4.36
CA SER A 156 10.15 10.88 3.90
C SER A 156 9.91 11.01 2.40
N VAL A 157 9.11 11.99 1.99
CA VAL A 157 8.86 12.31 0.58
C VAL A 157 10.16 12.58 -0.17
N SER A 158 11.10 13.30 0.44
CA SER A 158 12.42 13.55 -0.15
C SER A 158 13.23 12.28 -0.31
N THR A 159 13.03 11.27 0.55
CA THR A 159 13.69 9.98 0.40
C THR A 159 13.09 9.16 -0.73
N VAL A 160 11.75 9.14 -0.84
CA VAL A 160 11.07 8.48 -1.95
C VAL A 160 11.49 9.12 -3.28
N ASP A 161 11.45 10.45 -3.38
CA ASP A 161 11.87 11.18 -4.58
C ASP A 161 13.33 10.87 -4.97
N PHE A 162 14.24 10.87 -3.99
CA PHE A 162 15.63 10.52 -4.23
C PHE A 162 15.79 9.07 -4.72
N ILE A 163 15.10 8.10 -4.09
CA ILE A 163 15.10 6.69 -4.52
C ILE A 163 14.57 6.56 -5.96
N LEU A 164 13.46 7.23 -6.29
CA LEU A 164 12.90 7.22 -7.64
C LEU A 164 13.87 7.79 -8.67
N SER A 165 14.61 8.85 -8.29
CA SER A 165 15.64 9.44 -9.16
C SER A 165 16.77 8.45 -9.46
N LEU A 166 17.22 7.68 -8.46
CA LEU A 166 18.22 6.63 -8.63
C LEU A 166 17.70 5.50 -9.53
N PHE A 167 16.45 5.06 -9.33
CA PHE A 167 15.86 4.03 -10.20
C PHE A 167 15.79 4.51 -11.66
N LYS A 168 15.35 5.75 -11.90
CA LYS A 168 15.26 6.31 -13.25
C LYS A 168 16.62 6.34 -13.96
N GLU A 169 17.67 6.68 -13.22
CA GLU A 169 19.03 6.80 -13.73
C GLU A 169 19.70 5.44 -13.97
N PHE A 170 19.63 4.54 -13.00
CA PHE A 170 20.44 3.31 -13.01
C PHE A 170 19.73 2.08 -13.56
N VAL A 171 18.39 2.00 -13.51
CA VAL A 171 17.66 0.82 -14.05
C VAL A 171 17.97 0.55 -15.53
N PRO A 172 17.99 1.56 -16.43
CA PRO A 172 18.32 1.33 -17.84
C PRO A 172 19.73 0.78 -18.07
N VAL A 173 20.66 1.02 -17.15
CA VAL A 173 22.03 0.50 -17.19
C VAL A 173 22.07 -0.91 -16.60
N ILE A 174 21.48 -1.10 -15.42
CA ILE A 174 21.44 -2.39 -14.71
C ILE A 174 20.76 -3.47 -15.55
N ILE A 175 19.65 -3.14 -16.22
CA ILE A 175 18.87 -4.13 -16.98
C ILE A 175 19.66 -4.78 -18.13
N LYS A 176 20.69 -4.11 -18.65
CA LYS A 176 21.57 -4.65 -19.71
C LYS A 176 22.51 -5.74 -19.19
N HIS A 177 22.72 -5.80 -17.88
CA HIS A 177 23.68 -6.70 -17.24
C HIS A 177 23.02 -7.70 -16.30
N VAL A 178 21.70 -7.63 -16.07
CA VAL A 178 21.00 -8.48 -15.11
C VAL A 178 20.06 -9.45 -15.83
N TYR A 179 20.33 -10.74 -15.71
CA TYR A 179 19.46 -11.82 -16.19
C TYR A 179 18.14 -11.82 -15.41
N GLY A 180 18.27 -11.81 -14.08
CA GLY A 180 17.16 -11.84 -13.14
C GLY A 180 17.52 -11.24 -11.80
N ALA A 181 16.54 -10.63 -11.14
CA ALA A 181 16.66 -10.10 -9.78
C ALA A 181 15.67 -10.82 -8.85
N TYR A 182 16.20 -11.48 -7.83
CA TYR A 182 15.46 -12.24 -6.84
C TYR A 182 15.28 -11.38 -5.60
N VAL A 183 14.06 -10.92 -5.37
CA VAL A 183 13.70 -10.16 -4.18
C VAL A 183 13.29 -11.14 -3.08
N VAL A 184 14.07 -11.17 -2.00
CA VAL A 184 13.85 -12.04 -0.84
C VAL A 184 13.54 -11.21 0.40
N ASN A 185 12.86 -11.82 1.37
CA ASN A 185 12.47 -11.16 2.64
C ASN A 185 11.67 -9.86 2.42
N ALA A 186 10.93 -9.77 1.31
CA ALA A 186 10.13 -8.60 0.98
C ALA A 186 8.95 -8.49 1.96
N THR A 187 8.83 -7.35 2.64
CA THR A 187 7.64 -7.03 3.42
C THR A 187 6.52 -6.53 2.50
N TYR A 188 5.26 -6.53 2.97
CA TYR A 188 4.14 -5.97 2.21
C TYR A 188 4.34 -4.50 1.78
N VAL A 189 5.19 -3.76 2.49
CA VAL A 189 5.57 -2.38 2.14
C VAL A 189 6.29 -2.34 0.78
N VAL A 190 7.12 -3.34 0.52
CA VAL A 190 7.85 -3.50 -0.74
C VAL A 190 6.87 -3.79 -1.88
N GLU A 191 5.88 -4.66 -1.66
CA GLU A 191 4.87 -4.93 -2.69
C GLU A 191 4.11 -3.66 -3.09
N ALA A 192 3.75 -2.82 -2.12
CA ALA A 192 3.10 -1.54 -2.37
C ALA A 192 4.03 -0.59 -3.13
N LEU A 193 5.30 -0.49 -2.72
CA LEU A 193 6.29 0.33 -3.41
C LEU A 193 6.52 -0.13 -4.85
N VAL A 194 6.67 -1.44 -5.07
CA VAL A 194 6.81 -2.04 -6.40
C VAL A 194 5.64 -1.68 -7.29
N ARG A 195 4.41 -1.76 -6.78
CA ARG A 195 3.22 -1.35 -7.55
C ARG A 195 3.30 0.12 -7.96
N LEU A 196 3.82 0.98 -7.08
CA LEU A 196 4.02 2.41 -7.35
C LEU A 196 5.10 2.65 -8.41
N ILE A 197 6.23 1.95 -8.33
CA ILE A 197 7.39 2.15 -9.23
C ILE A 197 7.34 1.29 -10.49
N ARG A 198 6.36 0.40 -10.63
CA ARG A 198 6.18 -0.48 -11.79
C ARG A 198 6.30 0.25 -13.14
N PRO A 199 5.71 1.46 -13.35
CA PRO A 199 5.87 2.18 -14.61
C PRO A 199 7.32 2.58 -14.92
N ILE A 200 8.13 2.82 -13.89
CA ILE A 200 9.55 3.21 -14.00
C ILE A 200 10.41 1.99 -14.27
N LEU A 201 10.08 0.86 -13.64
CA LEU A 201 10.85 -0.39 -13.78
C LEU A 201 10.74 -0.99 -15.20
N GLY A 202 9.66 -0.71 -15.94
CA GLY A 202 9.53 -1.13 -17.34
C GLY A 202 9.74 -2.64 -17.53
N SER A 203 10.62 -3.02 -18.46
CA SER A 203 10.95 -4.43 -18.73
C SER A 203 11.72 -5.13 -17.61
N LEU A 204 12.27 -4.39 -16.62
CA LEU A 204 12.91 -5.02 -15.45
C LEU A 204 11.89 -5.83 -14.65
N MET A 205 10.61 -5.45 -14.70
CA MET A 205 9.53 -6.21 -14.05
C MET A 205 9.41 -7.64 -14.54
N GLU A 206 9.79 -7.93 -15.79
CA GLU A 206 9.75 -9.27 -16.38
C GLU A 206 10.90 -10.16 -15.87
N ARG A 207 11.96 -9.53 -15.36
CA ARG A 207 13.18 -10.16 -14.84
C ARG A 207 13.20 -10.23 -13.31
N LEU A 208 12.13 -9.80 -12.64
CA LEU A 208 12.11 -9.65 -11.19
C LEU A 208 11.23 -10.72 -10.53
N PHE A 209 11.82 -11.51 -9.63
CA PHE A 209 11.23 -12.70 -9.00
C PHE A 209 11.04 -12.46 -7.50
N TYR A 210 9.82 -12.65 -6.98
CA TYR A 210 9.51 -12.41 -5.56
C TYR A 210 9.47 -13.70 -4.75
N PHE A 211 10.08 -13.66 -3.56
CA PHE A 211 10.04 -14.72 -2.56
C PHE A 211 9.61 -14.11 -1.22
N ASP A 212 8.35 -14.31 -0.87
CA ASP A 212 7.82 -13.95 0.44
C ASP A 212 8.14 -15.08 1.45
N HIS A 213 8.40 -14.70 2.71
CA HIS A 213 8.57 -15.61 3.84
C HIS A 213 7.41 -16.60 4.00
N SER A 214 6.21 -16.22 3.53
CA SER A 214 5.02 -17.08 3.61
C SER A 214 4.92 -18.13 2.50
N SER A 215 5.64 -17.94 1.38
CA SER A 215 5.55 -18.80 0.21
C SER A 215 6.75 -19.72 0.08
N LYS A 216 6.57 -21.03 0.33
CA LYS A 216 7.62 -22.05 0.10
C LYS A 216 8.01 -22.25 -1.38
N ARG A 217 7.51 -21.45 -2.34
CA ARG A 217 7.84 -21.54 -3.77
C ARG A 217 7.74 -20.18 -4.48
N PRO A 218 8.63 -19.89 -5.46
CA PRO A 218 8.51 -18.69 -6.29
C PRO A 218 7.24 -18.71 -7.13
N SER A 219 6.54 -17.58 -7.18
CA SER A 219 5.44 -17.39 -8.11
C SER A 219 5.95 -16.93 -9.47
N ARG A 220 5.96 -17.82 -10.46
CA ARG A 220 5.85 -17.47 -11.89
C ARG A 220 4.43 -17.88 -12.31
N ASN A 221 3.66 -16.96 -12.88
CA ASN A 221 2.21 -17.09 -13.10
C ASN A 221 1.76 -18.47 -13.63
N LYS A 222 1.20 -19.30 -12.74
CA LYS A 222 0.09 -20.29 -12.86
C LYS A 222 0.37 -21.52 -11.99
N VAL A 223 -0.24 -21.54 -10.81
CA VAL A 223 -0.99 -22.71 -10.30
C VAL A 223 -2.21 -22.15 -9.56
N THR A 224 -3.32 -22.04 -10.29
CA THR A 224 -4.67 -22.00 -9.72
C THR A 224 -4.94 -23.32 -9.00
N ALA A 225 -4.83 -23.31 -7.68
CA ALA A 225 -5.57 -24.13 -6.71
C ALA A 225 -4.92 -23.91 -5.34
N ASN A 226 -5.74 -23.77 -4.29
CA ASN A 226 -5.38 -23.74 -2.85
C ASN A 226 -5.35 -22.39 -2.13
N LEU A 227 -6.09 -21.37 -2.60
CA LEU A 227 -6.51 -20.25 -1.74
C LEU A 227 -7.94 -20.40 -1.17
N VAL A 228 -8.54 -21.60 -1.30
CA VAL A 228 -9.86 -21.93 -0.75
C VAL A 228 -9.77 -22.72 0.57
N GLU A 229 -8.57 -23.15 0.99
CA GLU A 229 -8.43 -24.08 2.13
C GLU A 229 -8.11 -23.43 3.49
N PHE A 230 -8.29 -22.10 3.62
CA PHE A 230 -8.24 -21.43 4.94
C PHE A 230 -9.64 -21.20 5.57
N ASN A 231 -10.69 -21.83 5.02
CA ASN A 231 -12.07 -21.66 5.49
C ASN A 231 -12.67 -22.86 6.23
N ARG A 232 -11.87 -23.83 6.68
CA ARG A 232 -12.38 -24.96 7.48
C ARG A 232 -11.46 -25.32 8.64
N THR A 233 -11.48 -24.48 9.67
CA THR A 233 -11.72 -25.05 10.99
C THR A 233 -13.06 -24.49 11.41
N GLU A 234 -14.10 -25.32 11.35
CA GLU A 234 -15.26 -25.18 12.22
C GLU A 234 -14.74 -25.29 13.66
N VAL A 235 -14.09 -24.23 14.14
CA VAL A 235 -14.02 -23.97 15.57
C VAL A 235 -15.47 -23.86 15.98
N ASN A 236 -15.90 -24.81 16.81
CA ASN A 236 -17.25 -24.97 17.34
C ASN A 236 -17.92 -23.59 17.48
N SER A 237 -18.89 -23.28 16.62
CA SER A 237 -19.48 -21.93 16.51
C SER A 237 -20.00 -21.41 17.85
N ASN A 238 -20.43 -22.33 18.72
CA ASN A 238 -20.85 -22.07 20.08
C ASN A 238 -19.68 -21.61 21.00
N PHE A 239 -18.47 -22.12 20.79
CA PHE A 239 -17.28 -21.70 21.54
C PHE A 239 -16.85 -20.28 21.14
N LEU A 240 -16.88 -19.96 19.84
CA LEU A 240 -16.59 -18.61 19.36
C LEU A 240 -17.65 -17.60 19.82
N GLN A 241 -18.94 -17.96 19.79
CA GLN A 241 -20.01 -17.11 20.30
C GLN A 241 -19.85 -16.83 21.80
N ASN A 242 -19.60 -17.86 22.61
CA ASN A 242 -19.36 -17.67 24.04
C ASN A 242 -18.11 -16.83 24.34
N ASP A 243 -17.03 -16.94 23.55
CA ASP A 243 -15.84 -16.08 23.71
C ASP A 243 -16.16 -14.62 23.37
N LEU A 244 -16.91 -14.37 22.29
CA LEU A 244 -17.28 -13.01 21.87
C LEU A 244 -18.28 -12.34 22.83
N ASP A 245 -19.23 -13.10 23.38
CA ASP A 245 -20.20 -12.59 24.37
C ASP A 245 -19.52 -12.17 25.68
N ASN A 246 -18.44 -12.85 26.07
CA ASN A 246 -17.73 -12.58 27.33
C ASN A 246 -16.52 -11.64 27.17
N TRP A 247 -16.06 -11.40 25.95
CA TRP A 247 -14.92 -10.52 25.71
C TRP A 247 -15.31 -9.06 25.93
N LYS A 248 -14.51 -8.31 26.71
CA LYS A 248 -14.73 -6.87 26.90
C LYS A 248 -13.74 -6.09 26.06
N ALA A 249 -14.26 -5.40 25.04
CA ALA A 249 -13.45 -4.51 24.23
C ALA A 249 -12.80 -3.41 25.10
N PRO A 250 -11.49 -3.14 24.90
CA PRO A 250 -10.83 -2.01 25.56
C PRO A 250 -11.62 -0.71 25.36
N GLU A 251 -11.78 0.07 26.43
CA GLU A 251 -12.55 1.33 26.40
C GLU A 251 -12.04 2.28 25.32
N GLU A 252 -10.73 2.35 25.13
CA GLU A 252 -10.17 3.24 24.11
C GLU A 252 -10.53 2.81 22.69
N LEU A 253 -10.53 1.50 22.43
CA LEU A 253 -10.93 0.96 21.13
C LEU A 253 -12.39 1.33 20.82
N ARG A 254 -13.26 1.28 21.84
CA ARG A 254 -14.67 1.67 21.75
C ARG A 254 -14.85 3.17 21.49
N ARG A 255 -14.06 4.01 22.15
CA ARG A 255 -14.09 5.47 21.95
C ARG A 255 -13.49 5.89 20.61
N SER A 256 -12.48 5.16 20.14
CA SER A 256 -11.75 5.48 18.93
C SER A 256 -12.44 4.96 17.66
N PHE A 257 -13.26 3.91 17.75
CA PHE A 257 -14.03 3.36 16.64
C PHE A 257 -15.53 3.46 16.88
N ILE A 258 -16.03 4.68 16.70
CA ILE A 258 -17.44 5.02 16.88
C ILE A 258 -18.26 4.43 15.72
N TYR A 259 -19.28 3.66 16.09
CA TYR A 259 -20.31 3.17 15.18
C TYR A 259 -21.66 3.10 15.90
N TYR A 260 -22.72 3.02 15.12
CA TYR A 260 -24.10 2.97 15.60
C TYR A 260 -24.94 1.98 14.79
N TRP A 261 -26.05 1.57 15.39
CA TRP A 261 -27.10 0.78 14.75
C TRP A 261 -28.40 1.55 14.86
N SER A 262 -29.08 1.73 13.73
CA SER A 262 -30.26 2.60 13.70
C SER A 262 -31.38 1.97 12.90
N GLY A 263 -32.25 1.21 13.56
CA GLY A 263 -33.46 0.74 12.88
C GLY A 263 -33.20 -0.26 11.77
N ILE A 264 -34.11 -0.26 10.81
CA ILE A 264 -34.12 -1.09 9.60
C ILE A 264 -34.42 -0.24 8.36
N ASP A 265 -33.91 -0.65 7.21
CA ASP A 265 -34.25 -0.06 5.92
C ASP A 265 -35.60 -0.60 5.39
N GLU A 266 -36.01 -0.13 4.20
CA GLU A 266 -37.28 -0.53 3.58
C GLU A 266 -37.40 -2.04 3.29
N ASP A 267 -36.27 -2.75 3.21
CA ASP A 267 -36.21 -4.19 2.94
C ASP A 267 -35.94 -5.00 4.23
N CYS A 268 -36.23 -4.43 5.40
CA CYS A 268 -35.99 -5.07 6.70
C CYS A 268 -34.51 -5.43 6.95
N ARG A 269 -33.56 -4.68 6.38
CA ARG A 269 -32.13 -4.83 6.69
C ARG A 269 -31.72 -3.87 7.81
N PRO A 270 -30.94 -4.29 8.82
CA PRO A 270 -30.28 -3.37 9.75
C PRO A 270 -29.56 -2.20 9.07
N ILE A 271 -29.66 -1.01 9.67
CA ILE A 271 -28.84 0.13 9.27
C ILE A 271 -27.62 0.24 10.20
N TRP A 272 -26.44 0.06 9.61
CA TRP A 272 -25.15 0.33 10.26
C TRP A 272 -24.69 1.74 9.95
N ILE A 273 -24.12 2.44 10.93
CA ILE A 273 -23.53 3.77 10.72
C ILE A 273 -22.12 3.79 11.31
N GLY A 274 -21.11 4.00 10.47
CA GLY A 274 -19.72 4.18 10.88
C GLY A 274 -19.26 5.64 10.71
N GLN A 275 -18.87 6.32 11.79
CA GLN A 275 -18.38 7.70 11.74
C GLN A 275 -16.85 7.74 11.64
N LEU A 276 -16.33 7.30 10.49
CA LEU A 276 -14.90 7.17 10.25
C LEU A 276 -14.16 8.51 10.36
N GLY A 277 -14.82 9.62 10.01
CA GLY A 277 -14.23 10.94 10.18
C GLY A 277 -13.99 11.35 11.64
N GLN A 278 -14.61 10.67 12.60
CA GLN A 278 -14.39 10.87 14.04
C GLN A 278 -13.44 9.85 14.67
N TRP A 279 -12.94 8.88 13.90
CA TRP A 279 -12.07 7.84 14.45
C TRP A 279 -10.72 8.40 14.89
N ASN A 280 -10.22 7.94 16.03
CA ASN A 280 -8.90 8.31 16.53
C ASN A 280 -7.93 7.13 16.41
N VAL A 281 -7.57 6.81 15.17
CA VAL A 281 -6.70 5.67 14.86
C VAL A 281 -5.32 5.81 15.50
N GLN A 282 -4.78 7.03 15.55
CA GLN A 282 -3.48 7.28 16.14
C GLN A 282 -3.48 6.91 17.63
N LYS A 283 -4.55 7.24 18.36
CA LYS A 283 -4.65 6.91 19.78
C LYS A 283 -4.70 5.40 20.04
N VAL A 284 -5.37 4.63 19.17
CA VAL A 284 -5.35 3.15 19.23
C VAL A 284 -3.93 2.60 19.09
N ILE A 285 -3.15 3.18 18.17
CA ILE A 285 -1.76 2.80 17.95
C ILE A 285 -0.87 3.21 19.13
N ASP A 286 -1.04 4.44 19.64
CA ASP A 286 -0.27 4.96 20.77
C ASP A 286 -0.48 4.12 22.04
N GLU A 287 -1.66 3.51 22.19
CA GLU A 287 -1.99 2.62 23.30
C GLU A 287 -1.61 1.15 23.07
N GLY A 288 -0.98 0.81 21.94
CA GLY A 288 -0.55 -0.57 21.65
C GLY A 288 -1.71 -1.53 21.33
N LEU A 289 -2.88 -0.98 20.96
CA LEU A 289 -4.10 -1.75 20.68
C LEU A 289 -4.22 -2.16 19.21
N GLU A 290 -3.20 -1.87 18.40
CA GLU A 290 -3.16 -2.15 16.97
C GLU A 290 -2.97 -3.63 16.61
N SER A 291 -2.88 -4.51 17.63
CA SER A 291 -2.70 -5.94 17.42
C SER A 291 -3.82 -6.50 16.55
N LYS A 292 -3.43 -7.21 15.49
CA LYS A 292 -4.35 -7.86 14.54
C LYS A 292 -5.41 -8.71 15.25
N LYS A 293 -5.03 -9.40 16.32
CA LYS A 293 -5.92 -10.25 17.12
C LYS A 293 -6.98 -9.44 17.88
N THR A 294 -6.57 -8.32 18.48
CA THR A 294 -7.49 -7.43 19.23
C THR A 294 -8.51 -6.82 18.29
N LEU A 295 -8.07 -6.28 17.16
CA LEU A 295 -8.97 -5.69 16.17
C LEU A 295 -9.94 -6.71 15.60
N ARG A 296 -9.44 -7.91 15.26
CA ARG A 296 -10.30 -8.94 14.69
C ARG A 296 -11.39 -9.33 15.68
N LYS A 297 -11.06 -9.55 16.95
CA LYS A 297 -12.06 -9.80 18.01
C LYS A 297 -13.05 -8.66 18.16
N TYR A 298 -12.60 -7.41 18.07
CA TYR A 298 -13.48 -6.25 18.13
C TYR A 298 -14.48 -6.19 16.98
N ILE A 299 -14.01 -6.42 15.75
CA ILE A 299 -14.84 -6.46 14.55
C ILE A 299 -15.83 -7.62 14.63
N ASP A 300 -15.36 -8.81 15.00
CA ASP A 300 -16.19 -10.00 15.13
C ASP A 300 -17.27 -9.80 16.22
N GLN A 301 -16.90 -9.19 17.35
CA GLN A 301 -17.85 -8.83 18.40
C GLN A 301 -18.87 -7.78 17.93
N MET A 302 -18.42 -6.75 17.20
CA MET A 302 -19.31 -5.73 16.64
C MET A 302 -20.37 -6.39 15.75
N VAL A 303 -19.98 -7.22 14.79
CA VAL A 303 -20.92 -7.92 13.91
C VAL A 303 -21.81 -8.88 14.71
N HIS A 304 -21.25 -9.60 15.69
CA HIS A 304 -22.02 -10.53 16.53
C HIS A 304 -23.13 -9.83 17.33
N ASN A 305 -22.79 -8.75 18.05
CA ASN A 305 -23.73 -8.01 18.88
C ASN A 305 -24.93 -7.50 18.07
N VAL A 306 -24.70 -7.22 16.80
CA VAL A 306 -25.69 -6.66 15.88
C VAL A 306 -26.66 -7.73 15.44
N MET A 307 -26.12 -8.84 14.94
CA MET A 307 -26.94 -9.99 14.55
C MET A 307 -27.78 -10.49 15.73
N LYS A 308 -27.25 -10.41 16.96
CA LYS A 308 -27.97 -10.72 18.19
C LYS A 308 -29.10 -9.72 18.48
N THR A 309 -28.79 -8.42 18.43
CA THR A 309 -29.74 -7.33 18.71
C THR A 309 -30.88 -7.31 17.68
N LEU A 310 -30.59 -7.66 16.42
CA LEU A 310 -31.58 -7.69 15.35
C LEU A 310 -32.66 -8.74 15.57
N LYS A 311 -32.24 -9.94 15.99
CA LYS A 311 -33.17 -11.05 16.27
C LYS A 311 -34.11 -10.74 17.44
N SER A 312 -33.68 -9.94 18.41
CA SER A 312 -34.50 -9.62 19.60
C SER A 312 -35.41 -8.41 19.43
N ASN A 313 -35.01 -7.41 18.64
CA ASN A 313 -35.64 -6.08 18.71
C ASN A 313 -36.59 -5.74 17.56
N TYR A 314 -36.59 -6.48 16.45
CA TYR A 314 -37.40 -6.16 15.27
C TYR A 314 -38.46 -7.22 15.00
N SER A 315 -39.49 -7.26 15.85
CA SER A 315 -40.67 -8.12 15.68
C SER A 315 -41.62 -7.66 14.57
N GLY A 316 -41.36 -6.51 13.95
CA GLY A 316 -42.19 -5.91 12.89
C GLY A 316 -41.89 -6.44 11.48
N CYS A 317 -40.80 -7.19 11.30
CA CYS A 317 -40.46 -7.83 10.04
C CYS A 317 -40.67 -9.33 10.17
N GLU A 318 -41.50 -9.92 9.30
CA GLU A 318 -41.70 -11.38 9.26
C GLU A 318 -40.39 -12.13 9.01
N ASN A 319 -39.46 -11.53 8.25
CA ASN A 319 -38.13 -12.07 7.99
C ASN A 319 -37.10 -10.94 8.02
N VAL A 320 -36.44 -10.73 9.17
CA VAL A 320 -35.27 -9.84 9.23
C VAL A 320 -34.17 -10.43 8.35
N ASN A 321 -33.73 -9.67 7.35
CA ASN A 321 -32.67 -10.09 6.46
C ASN A 321 -31.33 -10.08 7.23
N GLU A 322 -30.47 -11.07 6.98
CA GLU A 322 -29.14 -11.14 7.59
C GLU A 322 -28.13 -10.18 6.93
N GLU A 323 -28.54 -9.52 5.83
CA GLU A 323 -27.80 -8.46 5.16
C GLU A 323 -27.98 -7.12 5.86
N ILE A 324 -26.97 -6.25 5.73
CA ILE A 324 -26.84 -4.95 6.36
C ILE A 324 -26.74 -3.89 5.28
N THR A 325 -27.40 -2.77 5.52
CA THR A 325 -27.18 -1.54 4.75
C THR A 325 -26.37 -0.56 5.60
N GLY A 326 -25.26 -0.07 5.05
CA GLY A 326 -24.29 0.77 5.78
C GLY A 326 -24.30 2.24 5.37
N ILE A 327 -24.07 3.13 6.33
CA ILE A 327 -23.72 4.53 6.12
C ILE A 327 -22.31 4.74 6.68
N ILE A 328 -21.38 5.17 5.83
CA ILE A 328 -20.04 5.55 6.24
C ILE A 328 -19.93 7.07 6.14
N ASP A 329 -19.74 7.71 7.29
CA ASP A 329 -19.62 9.16 7.37
C ASP A 329 -18.16 9.59 7.52
N LEU A 330 -17.69 10.38 6.55
CA LEU A 330 -16.34 10.91 6.48
C LEU A 330 -16.27 12.40 6.90
N GLU A 331 -17.32 12.93 7.53
CA GLU A 331 -17.29 14.26 8.13
C GLU A 331 -16.21 14.35 9.22
N GLY A 332 -15.35 15.36 9.14
CA GLY A 332 -14.20 15.53 10.03
C GLY A 332 -12.95 14.75 9.60
N PHE A 333 -13.03 13.90 8.57
CA PHE A 333 -11.89 13.12 8.10
C PHE A 333 -10.75 14.04 7.61
N ASN A 334 -9.54 13.91 8.16
CA ASN A 334 -8.46 14.86 7.89
C ASN A 334 -7.05 14.22 7.87
N TRP A 335 -6.04 14.98 7.39
CA TRP A 335 -4.66 14.49 7.27
C TRP A 335 -4.05 13.99 8.58
N HIS A 336 -4.44 14.51 9.75
CA HIS A 336 -3.86 14.05 11.01
C HIS A 336 -4.26 12.60 11.32
N GLN A 337 -5.42 12.14 10.84
CA GLN A 337 -5.81 10.73 10.91
C GLN A 337 -5.04 9.85 9.93
N MET A 338 -4.22 10.42 9.04
CA MET A 338 -3.37 9.70 8.09
C MET A 338 -1.92 10.16 8.13
N SER A 339 -1.52 10.95 9.14
CA SER A 339 -0.24 11.66 9.11
C SER A 339 0.94 10.74 9.40
N SER A 340 0.69 9.63 10.10
CA SER A 340 1.68 8.57 10.23
C SER A 340 1.33 7.44 9.27
N ALA A 341 2.34 6.87 8.63
CA ALA A 341 2.08 5.72 7.78
C ALA A 341 1.85 4.44 8.57
N GLN A 342 2.26 4.39 9.84
CA GLN A 342 1.80 3.34 10.74
C GLN A 342 0.28 3.34 10.78
N THR A 343 -0.34 4.53 10.84
CA THR A 343 -1.79 4.69 10.72
C THR A 343 -2.33 4.27 9.35
N ILE A 344 -1.70 4.66 8.24
CA ILE A 344 -2.14 4.23 6.90
C ILE A 344 -2.07 2.70 6.75
N VAL A 345 -0.95 2.09 7.14
CA VAL A 345 -0.76 0.64 7.16
C VAL A 345 -1.83 -0.02 8.01
N PHE A 346 -2.03 0.49 9.22
CA PHE A 346 -3.00 -0.05 10.15
C PHE A 346 -4.41 0.01 9.57
N ILE A 347 -4.80 1.14 8.95
CA ILE A 347 -6.08 1.29 8.26
C ILE A 347 -6.19 0.25 7.13
N LEU A 348 -5.17 0.11 6.29
CA LEU A 348 -5.17 -0.87 5.19
C LEU A 348 -5.26 -2.31 5.69
N SER A 349 -4.51 -2.66 6.73
CA SER A 349 -4.57 -3.97 7.38
C SER A 349 -5.94 -4.22 8.00
N THR A 350 -6.51 -3.21 8.65
CA THR A 350 -7.86 -3.29 9.24
C THR A 350 -8.89 -3.53 8.14
N PHE A 351 -8.87 -2.75 7.06
CA PHE A 351 -9.75 -2.98 5.91
C PHE A 351 -9.57 -4.38 5.32
N LYS A 352 -8.33 -4.83 5.11
CA LYS A 352 -8.06 -6.18 4.57
C LYS A 352 -8.67 -7.30 5.41
N GLU A 353 -8.69 -7.15 6.74
CA GLU A 353 -9.27 -8.13 7.66
C GLU A 353 -10.79 -7.96 7.84
N PHE A 354 -11.28 -6.71 7.80
CA PHE A 354 -12.68 -6.34 7.97
C PHE A 354 -13.52 -6.71 6.75
N ILE A 355 -13.00 -6.42 5.56
CA ILE A 355 -13.67 -6.59 4.27
C ILE A 355 -14.28 -8.00 4.14
N PRO A 356 -13.53 -9.11 4.30
CA PRO A 356 -14.10 -10.44 4.08
C PRO A 356 -15.20 -10.81 5.10
N VAL A 357 -15.13 -10.29 6.33
CA VAL A 357 -16.12 -10.57 7.38
C VAL A 357 -17.40 -9.81 7.12
N VAL A 358 -17.27 -8.51 6.92
CA VAL A 358 -18.42 -7.62 6.83
C VAL A 358 -19.08 -7.72 5.46
N PHE A 359 -18.33 -7.93 4.38
CA PHE A 359 -18.91 -7.94 3.02
C PHE A 359 -19.84 -9.12 2.77
N LYS A 360 -19.67 -10.22 3.50
CA LYS A 360 -20.62 -11.34 3.46
C LYS A 360 -22.02 -10.90 3.91
N HIS A 361 -22.10 -9.90 4.77
CA HIS A 361 -23.31 -9.42 5.40
C HIS A 361 -23.72 -8.04 4.92
N VAL A 362 -23.07 -7.43 3.92
CA VAL A 362 -23.41 -6.06 3.49
C VAL A 362 -23.96 -6.05 2.07
N GLU A 363 -25.17 -5.53 1.94
CA GLU A 363 -25.85 -5.37 0.66
C GLU A 363 -25.50 -4.06 -0.03
N SER A 364 -25.51 -2.94 0.71
CA SER A 364 -25.16 -1.63 0.15
C SER A 364 -24.50 -0.73 1.18
N VAL A 365 -23.63 0.18 0.71
CA VAL A 365 -22.93 1.17 1.55
C VAL A 365 -23.01 2.55 0.92
N PHE A 366 -23.50 3.50 1.70
CA PHE A 366 -23.55 4.92 1.35
C PHE A 366 -22.40 5.64 2.06
N VAL A 367 -21.41 6.09 1.30
CA VAL A 367 -20.28 6.87 1.83
C VAL A 367 -20.60 8.35 1.66
N VAL A 368 -20.84 9.06 2.76
CA VAL A 368 -21.24 10.47 2.77
C VAL A 368 -20.13 11.37 3.30
N ASN A 369 -20.25 12.66 3.04
CA ASN A 369 -19.29 13.68 3.47
C ASN A 369 -17.85 13.45 2.97
N THR A 370 -17.70 12.85 1.78
CA THR A 370 -16.40 12.52 1.20
C THR A 370 -15.66 13.77 0.72
N ASN A 371 -14.77 14.29 1.55
CA ASN A 371 -13.84 15.36 1.17
C ASN A 371 -12.67 14.83 0.29
N TYR A 372 -11.75 15.71 -0.11
CA TYR A 372 -10.65 15.33 -1.00
C TYR A 372 -9.68 14.30 -0.38
N MET A 373 -9.47 14.31 0.94
CA MET A 373 -8.66 13.31 1.64
C MET A 373 -9.34 11.96 1.69
N ALA A 374 -10.63 11.97 1.99
CA ALA A 374 -11.47 10.79 1.99
C ALA A 374 -11.44 10.11 0.61
N LYS A 375 -11.55 10.90 -0.48
CA LYS A 375 -11.36 10.38 -1.85
C LYS A 375 -9.97 9.77 -2.06
N ALA A 376 -8.94 10.37 -1.48
CA ALA A 376 -7.59 9.85 -1.56
C ALA A 376 -7.46 8.47 -0.89
N LEU A 377 -7.97 8.32 0.33
CA LEU A 377 -8.02 7.05 1.03
C LEU A 377 -8.89 6.01 0.29
N LEU A 378 -10.05 6.41 -0.21
CA LEU A 378 -10.96 5.51 -0.95
C LEU A 378 -10.28 4.93 -2.19
N ASN A 379 -9.54 5.74 -2.94
CA ASN A 379 -8.77 5.26 -4.10
C ASN A 379 -7.65 4.29 -3.70
N LEU A 380 -7.04 4.47 -2.53
CA LEU A 380 -6.01 3.57 -1.99
C LEU A 380 -6.62 2.21 -1.60
N ILE A 381 -7.80 2.19 -0.98
CA ILE A 381 -8.46 0.95 -0.56
C ILE A 381 -9.26 0.29 -1.68
N ARG A 382 -9.63 1.02 -2.75
CA ARG A 382 -10.44 0.52 -3.87
C ARG A 382 -9.99 -0.83 -4.44
N PRO A 383 -8.68 -1.10 -4.64
CA PRO A 383 -8.22 -2.41 -5.10
C PRO A 383 -8.51 -3.55 -4.12
N LEU A 384 -8.60 -3.26 -2.82
CA LEU A 384 -8.97 -4.24 -1.78
C LEU A 384 -10.48 -4.52 -1.77
N LEU A 385 -11.29 -3.55 -2.19
CA LEU A 385 -12.75 -3.67 -2.25
C LEU A 385 -13.21 -4.54 -3.44
N GLY A 386 -12.49 -4.52 -4.56
CA GLY A 386 -12.80 -5.37 -5.71
C GLY A 386 -14.23 -5.16 -6.23
N SER A 387 -14.98 -6.25 -6.45
CA SER A 387 -16.37 -6.21 -6.91
C SER A 387 -17.33 -5.58 -5.90
N PHE A 388 -16.96 -5.50 -4.62
CA PHE A 388 -17.80 -4.83 -3.62
C PHE A 388 -18.04 -3.36 -3.95
N MET A 389 -17.15 -2.72 -4.73
CA MET A 389 -17.35 -1.35 -5.21
C MET A 389 -18.67 -1.15 -5.97
N GLU A 390 -19.25 -2.20 -6.53
CA GLU A 390 -20.56 -2.15 -7.20
C GLU A 390 -21.71 -1.86 -6.22
N ARG A 391 -21.49 -2.11 -4.91
CA ARG A 391 -22.43 -1.89 -3.81
C ARG A 391 -22.17 -0.60 -3.03
N VAL A 392 -21.18 0.19 -3.45
CA VAL A 392 -20.75 1.40 -2.72
C VAL A 392 -21.13 2.65 -3.50
N GLU A 393 -22.01 3.47 -2.93
CA GLU A 393 -22.36 4.79 -3.44
C GLU A 393 -21.55 5.87 -2.69
N ILE A 394 -20.74 6.65 -3.41
CA ILE A 394 -19.85 7.66 -2.80
C ILE A 394 -20.36 9.06 -3.11
N PHE A 395 -20.67 9.81 -2.06
CA PHE A 395 -21.14 11.18 -2.15
C PHE A 395 -20.14 12.17 -1.52
N GLY A 396 -20.09 13.38 -2.09
CA GLY A 396 -19.25 14.47 -1.59
C GLY A 396 -19.76 15.10 -0.29
N THR A 397 -19.27 16.29 0.02
CA THR A 397 -19.58 17.05 1.25
C THR A 397 -20.91 17.81 1.22
N HIS A 398 -21.58 17.90 0.07
CA HIS A 398 -22.81 18.67 -0.07
C HIS A 398 -24.02 17.83 0.35
N LYS A 399 -24.57 18.12 1.54
CA LYS A 399 -25.74 17.41 2.11
C LYS A 399 -26.93 17.31 1.17
N GLN A 400 -27.18 18.35 0.38
CA GLN A 400 -28.26 18.37 -0.62
C GLN A 400 -28.14 17.26 -1.68
N HIS A 401 -26.94 16.72 -1.92
CA HIS A 401 -26.72 15.66 -2.90
C HIS A 401 -26.92 14.27 -2.29
N TRP A 402 -26.41 14.02 -1.08
CA TRP A 402 -26.51 12.68 -0.47
C TRP A 402 -27.80 12.44 0.29
N LEU A 403 -28.40 13.47 0.88
CA LEU A 403 -29.58 13.32 1.71
C LEU A 403 -30.78 12.70 0.97
N PRO A 404 -31.12 13.12 -0.27
CA PRO A 404 -32.23 12.48 -1.00
C PRO A 404 -32.01 10.99 -1.27
N HIS A 405 -30.76 10.57 -1.46
CA HIS A 405 -30.42 9.16 -1.67
C HIS A 405 -30.62 8.34 -0.39
N LEU A 406 -30.19 8.88 0.76
CA LEU A 406 -30.45 8.23 2.05
C LEU A 406 -31.96 8.14 2.32
N LEU A 407 -32.71 9.24 2.15
CA LEU A 407 -34.16 9.26 2.43
C LEU A 407 -35.00 8.42 1.46
N LYS A 408 -34.45 8.11 0.27
CA LYS A 408 -35.06 7.15 -0.66
C LYS A 408 -34.88 5.71 -0.19
N ARG A 409 -33.83 5.44 0.60
CA ARG A 409 -33.45 4.09 1.02
C ARG A 409 -33.90 3.75 2.44
N PHE A 410 -33.91 4.74 3.32
CA PHE A 410 -34.13 4.57 4.75
C PHE A 410 -35.41 5.29 5.20
N PRO A 411 -36.32 4.61 5.92
CA PRO A 411 -37.45 5.28 6.55
C PRO A 411 -36.98 6.40 7.50
N ARG A 412 -37.65 7.55 7.43
CA ARG A 412 -37.25 8.73 8.23
C ARG A 412 -37.24 8.45 9.73
N ASN A 413 -38.22 7.71 10.24
CA ASN A 413 -38.33 7.34 11.65
C ASN A 413 -37.24 6.35 12.11
N GLU A 414 -36.52 5.71 11.17
CA GLU A 414 -35.42 4.79 11.47
C GLU A 414 -34.04 5.46 11.38
N LEU A 415 -33.96 6.63 10.76
CA LEU A 415 -32.72 7.36 10.54
C LEU A 415 -32.52 8.46 11.61
N PRO A 416 -31.29 8.68 12.12
CA PRO A 416 -31.02 9.77 13.06
C PRO A 416 -31.28 11.17 12.47
N GLU A 417 -31.64 12.13 13.32
CA GLU A 417 -31.91 13.53 12.93
C GLU A 417 -30.75 14.17 12.13
N TRP A 418 -29.50 13.88 12.49
CA TRP A 418 -28.34 14.46 11.78
C TRP A 418 -28.19 13.95 10.34
N TYR A 419 -28.73 12.77 10.02
CA TYR A 419 -28.87 12.27 8.65
C TYR A 419 -30.24 12.60 8.02
N GLY A 420 -31.04 13.47 8.66
CA GLY A 420 -32.30 13.99 8.14
C GLY A 420 -33.53 13.12 8.41
N GLY A 421 -33.42 12.15 9.32
CA GLY A 421 -34.57 11.41 9.83
C GLY A 421 -35.25 12.09 11.02
N ASP A 422 -36.16 11.36 11.64
CA ASP A 422 -37.00 11.82 12.75
C ASP A 422 -36.70 11.02 14.04
N LYS A 423 -35.75 10.07 13.99
CA LYS A 423 -35.35 9.28 15.15
C LYS A 423 -34.53 10.16 16.08
N ASN A 424 -35.12 10.50 17.23
CA ASN A 424 -34.38 11.08 18.35
C ASN A 424 -33.40 10.02 18.87
N PHE A 425 -32.21 10.06 18.30
CA PHE A 425 -31.20 9.05 18.49
C PHE A 425 -30.46 9.36 19.79
N ALA A 426 -30.89 8.75 20.89
CA ALA A 426 -29.96 8.47 21.97
C ALA A 426 -28.99 7.43 21.41
N PRO A 427 -27.70 7.74 21.25
CA PRO A 427 -26.77 6.74 20.77
C PRO A 427 -26.87 5.51 21.65
N ILE A 428 -27.43 4.43 21.07
CA ILE A 428 -27.19 3.09 21.57
C ILE A 428 -25.72 2.87 21.24
N GLN A 429 -24.86 3.42 22.09
CA GLN A 429 -23.58 2.81 22.32
C GLN A 429 -23.93 1.36 22.63
N VAL A 430 -23.64 0.45 21.71
CA VAL A 430 -23.91 -0.98 21.87
C VAL A 430 -22.91 -1.52 22.89
N PHE A 431 -22.98 -0.99 24.11
CA PHE A 431 -22.18 -1.36 25.26
C PHE A 431 -23.16 -1.52 26.41
N GLY A 432 -23.49 -2.79 26.69
CA GLY A 432 -24.19 -3.18 27.91
C GLY A 432 -23.29 -3.08 29.14
#